data_AF-A0A7S0GH97-F1
#
_entry.id   AF-A0A7S0GH97-F1
#
_cell.length_a   1.000
_cell.length_b   1.000
_cell.length_c   1.000
_cell.angle_alpha   90.00
_cell.angle_beta   90.00
_cell.angle_gamma   90.00
#
_symmetry.space_group_name_H-M   'P 1'
#
loop_
_entity.id
_entity.type
_entity.pdbx_description
1 polymer ?
#
loop_
_entity_poly.entity_id
_entity_poly.type
_entity_poly.pdbx_seq_one_letter_code
_entity_poly.pdbx_strand_id
1 'polypeptide(L)'
;ALGTSLGIPVLMTGIRRYTHETNRGFAFGIFYVVMNIAALFSGPTVDALTIWYKAGSVDDDADADNEEEATGAGGATTGWYLSSYRAIVLLAILANAVACCISFTIREIKLETPASVVANGASEKRNDDWETNGHGGEPPTSGVAVFRPKTGSPRKILGEIWKSPSFRRYLLVVVILLNVRQIFRHLDATWPKYMVREFGPNVPKGTIYDINPALIIILVPIVSATTAHIDPLVMIHVGTYISAASVFFLAMSTTIWSSCIFMVLLSIGEAIWSPRLNDYTVSVAEEG
;
A
#
# COMPACT_ATOMS: atom_id res chain seq x y z
N ALA A 1 3.84 11.42 -4.89
CA ALA A 1 5.15 10.75 -4.77
C ALA A 1 5.78 10.96 -3.39
N LEU A 2 6.09 12.20 -2.98
CA LEU A 2 6.71 12.48 -1.67
C LEU A 2 5.84 12.12 -0.46
N GLY A 3 4.55 12.50 -0.47
CA GLY A 3 3.63 12.15 0.63
C GLY A 3 3.46 10.63 0.78
N THR A 4 3.26 9.93 -0.34
CA THR A 4 3.13 8.47 -0.37
C THR A 4 4.39 7.74 0.08
N SER A 5 5.58 8.27 -0.21
CA SER A 5 6.85 7.67 0.22
C SER A 5 7.11 7.81 1.71
N LEU A 6 6.53 8.81 2.37
CA LEU A 6 6.63 8.99 3.82
C LEU A 6 5.54 8.20 4.56
N GLY A 7 4.32 8.17 4.02
CA GLY A 7 3.17 7.57 4.72
C GLY A 7 3.19 6.03 4.77
N ILE A 8 3.40 5.37 3.63
CA ILE A 8 3.26 3.91 3.53
C ILE A 8 4.24 3.17 4.46
N PRO A 9 5.55 3.49 4.47
CA PRO A 9 6.49 2.80 5.36
C PRO A 9 6.17 3.03 6.85
N VAL A 10 5.76 4.24 7.22
CA VAL A 10 5.42 4.58 8.61
C VAL A 10 4.21 3.79 9.09
N LEU A 11 3.16 3.67 8.27
CA LEU A 11 1.99 2.84 8.58
C LEU A 11 2.36 1.37 8.78
N MET A 12 3.21 0.83 7.91
CA MET A 12 3.69 -0.56 8.03
C MET A 12 4.50 -0.79 9.32
N THR A 13 5.37 0.16 9.69
CA THR A 13 6.11 0.08 10.97
C THR A 13 5.18 0.17 12.19
N GLY A 14 4.12 0.98 12.09
CA GLY A 14 3.09 1.06 13.13
C GLY A 14 2.41 -0.29 13.37
N ILE A 15 2.00 -0.97 12.30
CA ILE A 15 1.40 -2.32 12.39
C ILE A 15 2.34 -3.28 13.13
N ARG A 16 3.63 -3.32 12.76
CA ARG A 16 4.63 -4.15 13.45
C ARG A 16 4.75 -3.80 14.93
N ARG A 17 4.72 -2.52 15.29
CA ARG A 17 4.86 -2.05 16.69
C ARG A 17 3.70 -2.47 17.58
N TYR A 18 2.48 -2.55 17.04
CA TYR A 18 1.26 -2.87 17.80
C TYR A 18 0.81 -4.34 17.65
N THR A 19 1.60 -5.20 16.99
CA THR A 19 1.24 -6.60 16.75
C THR A 19 2.34 -7.54 17.27
N HIS A 20 1.94 -8.76 17.62
CA HIS A 20 2.85 -9.83 18.00
C HIS A 20 3.25 -10.65 16.77
N GLU A 21 4.40 -11.31 16.80
CA GLU A 21 4.89 -12.10 15.65
C GLU A 21 3.89 -13.17 15.19
N THR A 22 3.11 -13.73 16.12
CA THR A 22 2.09 -14.75 15.84
C THR A 22 0.86 -14.21 15.10
N ASN A 23 0.51 -12.92 15.26
CA ASN A 23 -0.68 -12.32 14.64
C ASN A 23 -0.37 -11.22 13.63
N ARG A 24 0.91 -10.84 13.47
CA ARG A 24 1.38 -9.77 12.58
C ARG A 24 0.94 -9.97 11.14
N GLY A 25 1.07 -11.17 10.59
CA GLY A 25 0.63 -11.50 9.24
C GLY A 25 -0.87 -11.32 9.01
N PHE A 26 -1.69 -11.60 10.03
CA PHE A 26 -3.13 -11.36 9.98
C PHE A 26 -3.47 -9.86 10.01
N ALA A 27 -2.78 -9.08 10.85
CA ALA A 27 -2.95 -7.64 10.91
C ALA A 27 -2.56 -6.93 9.59
N PHE A 28 -1.46 -7.34 8.96
CA PHE A 28 -1.11 -6.88 7.61
C PHE A 28 -2.17 -7.28 6.57
N GLY A 29 -2.81 -8.44 6.73
CA GLY A 29 -3.96 -8.84 5.93
C GLY A 29 -5.16 -7.89 6.07
N ILE A 30 -5.56 -7.54 7.29
CA ILE A 30 -6.64 -6.57 7.54
C ILE A 30 -6.30 -5.20 6.93
N PHE A 31 -5.08 -4.72 7.14
CA PHE A 31 -4.63 -3.46 6.54
C PHE A 31 -4.75 -3.49 5.01
N TYR A 32 -4.40 -4.61 4.38
CA TYR A 32 -4.54 -4.81 2.94
C TYR A 32 -5.99 -4.78 2.47
N VAL A 33 -6.89 -5.42 3.22
CA VAL A 33 -8.33 -5.43 2.92
C VAL A 33 -8.91 -4.02 2.97
N VAL A 34 -8.57 -3.22 3.99
CA VAL A 34 -9.05 -1.83 4.11
C VAL A 34 -8.66 -1.00 2.88
N MET A 35 -7.43 -1.16 2.37
CA MET A 35 -6.99 -0.47 1.15
C MET A 35 -7.81 -0.91 -0.08
N ASN A 36 -8.14 -2.19 -0.19
CA ASN A 36 -8.91 -2.73 -1.32
C ASN A 36 -10.39 -2.35 -1.27
N ILE A 37 -10.97 -2.22 -0.07
CA ILE A 37 -12.31 -1.64 0.10
C ILE A 37 -12.34 -0.23 -0.50
N ALA A 38 -11.37 0.62 -0.16
CA ALA A 38 -11.29 1.97 -0.71
C ALA A 38 -11.17 1.95 -2.25
N ALA A 39 -10.38 1.04 -2.81
CA ALA A 39 -10.25 0.86 -4.26
C ALA A 39 -11.58 0.46 -4.92
N LEU A 40 -12.31 -0.51 -4.34
CA LEU A 40 -13.59 -0.98 -4.84
C LEU A 40 -14.65 0.13 -4.91
N PHE A 41 -14.66 1.02 -3.92
CA PHE A 41 -15.61 2.15 -3.90
C PHE A 41 -15.16 3.34 -4.76
N SER A 42 -13.87 3.44 -5.10
CA SER A 42 -13.34 4.57 -5.86
C SER A 42 -13.94 4.67 -7.26
N GLY A 43 -14.07 3.55 -7.98
CA GLY A 43 -14.62 3.51 -9.35
C GLY A 43 -16.08 3.99 -9.39
N PRO A 44 -16.99 3.31 -8.68
CA PRO A 44 -18.41 3.71 -8.60
C PRO A 44 -18.62 5.14 -8.12
N THR A 45 -17.81 5.62 -7.18
CA THR A 45 -17.90 7.01 -6.68
C THR A 45 -17.58 8.02 -7.78
N VAL A 46 -16.51 7.77 -8.56
CA VAL A 46 -16.13 8.64 -9.70
C VAL A 46 -17.19 8.59 -10.81
N ASP A 47 -17.72 7.41 -11.10
CA ASP A 47 -18.75 7.21 -12.13
C ASP A 47 -20.06 7.91 -11.75
N ALA A 48 -20.52 7.75 -10.50
CA ALA A 48 -21.72 8.42 -9.99
C ALA A 48 -21.62 9.94 -10.07
N LEU A 49 -20.45 10.51 -9.75
CA LEU A 49 -20.23 11.96 -9.83
C LEU A 49 -20.18 12.46 -11.26
N THR A 50 -19.57 11.69 -12.16
CA THR A 50 -19.52 12.02 -13.59
C THR A 50 -20.92 12.01 -14.20
N ILE A 51 -21.76 11.02 -13.85
CA ILE A 51 -23.15 10.93 -14.30
C ILE A 51 -24.00 12.04 -13.68
N TRP A 52 -23.89 12.29 -12.37
CA TRP A 52 -24.64 13.34 -11.69
C TRP A 52 -24.36 14.73 -12.28
N TYR A 53 -23.09 15.03 -12.57
CA TYR A 53 -22.71 16.30 -13.18
C TYR A 53 -23.24 16.44 -14.63
N LYS A 54 -23.18 15.37 -15.42
CA LYS A 54 -23.73 15.36 -16.79
C LYS A 54 -25.26 15.40 -16.82
N ALA A 55 -25.93 14.75 -15.87
CA ALA A 55 -27.38 14.79 -15.76
C ALA A 55 -27.87 16.21 -15.38
N GLY A 56 -27.10 16.93 -14.57
CA GLY A 56 -27.38 18.33 -14.23
C GLY A 56 -27.09 19.36 -15.34
N SER A 57 -26.34 18.99 -16.39
CA SER A 57 -26.11 19.84 -17.56
C SER A 57 -27.11 19.57 -18.71
N VAL A 58 -27.84 18.46 -18.68
CA VAL A 58 -28.85 18.12 -19.70
C VAL A 58 -30.14 18.96 -19.57
N ASP A 59 -30.38 19.60 -18.42
CA ASP A 59 -31.49 20.55 -18.29
C ASP A 59 -31.19 21.94 -18.90
N ASP A 60 -29.93 22.23 -19.28
CA ASP A 60 -29.53 23.50 -19.94
C ASP A 60 -29.10 23.32 -21.42
N ASP A 61 -28.80 22.10 -21.88
CA ASP A 61 -28.28 21.83 -23.25
C ASP A 61 -29.31 21.09 -24.14
N ALA A 62 -30.44 21.73 -24.43
CA ALA A 62 -31.31 21.32 -25.53
C ALA A 62 -30.77 21.72 -26.92
N ASP A 63 -29.65 22.44 -27.03
CA ASP A 63 -29.12 22.97 -28.29
C ASP A 63 -27.58 22.87 -28.39
N ALA A 64 -26.99 21.69 -28.14
CA ALA A 64 -25.54 21.48 -28.29
C ALA A 64 -25.15 20.39 -29.29
N ASP A 65 -26.01 20.11 -30.28
CA ASP A 65 -25.60 19.45 -31.51
C ASP A 65 -24.95 20.49 -32.43
N ASN A 66 -23.71 20.92 -32.16
CA ASN A 66 -22.76 21.54 -33.11
C ASN A 66 -21.45 21.95 -32.38
N GLU A 67 -20.63 20.98 -31.98
CA GLU A 67 -19.21 21.26 -31.63
C GLU A 67 -18.33 21.21 -32.88
N GLU A 68 -18.64 22.03 -33.90
CA GLU A 68 -17.65 22.43 -34.91
C GLU A 68 -17.84 23.93 -35.24
N GLU A 69 -16.77 24.70 -35.03
CA GLU A 69 -16.55 26.09 -35.44
C GLU A 69 -17.47 27.19 -34.86
N ALA A 70 -16.94 27.94 -33.87
CA ALA A 70 -17.32 29.34 -33.68
C ALA A 70 -16.16 30.17 -33.10
N THR A 71 -15.27 30.65 -33.98
CA THR A 71 -14.55 31.91 -33.77
C THR A 71 -15.55 33.06 -33.83
N GLY A 72 -15.82 33.75 -32.72
CA GLY A 72 -16.69 34.93 -32.72
C GLY A 72 -16.80 35.62 -31.37
N ALA A 73 -16.44 36.89 -31.33
CA ALA A 73 -16.39 37.74 -30.16
C ALA A 73 -17.76 38.00 -29.50
N GLY A 74 -17.81 37.99 -28.15
CA GLY A 74 -18.93 38.54 -27.40
C GLY A 74 -19.02 38.10 -25.94
N GLY A 75 -18.67 38.98 -25.00
CA GLY A 75 -19.15 38.94 -23.61
C GLY A 75 -18.46 37.96 -22.66
N ALA A 76 -17.31 38.35 -22.11
CA ALA A 76 -16.68 37.65 -20.99
C ALA A 76 -17.49 37.86 -19.69
N THR A 77 -18.46 36.99 -19.42
CA THR A 77 -18.83 36.66 -18.04
C THR A 77 -17.89 35.53 -17.60
N THR A 78 -16.98 35.84 -16.68
CA THR A 78 -16.08 34.86 -16.03
C THR A 78 -16.88 33.97 -15.08
N GLY A 79 -17.81 33.18 -15.62
CA GLY A 79 -18.52 32.13 -14.90
C GLY A 79 -17.56 30.97 -14.65
N TRP A 80 -17.30 30.66 -13.39
CA TRP A 80 -16.52 29.48 -13.02
C TRP A 80 -17.34 28.22 -13.31
N TYR A 81 -17.07 27.54 -14.42
CA TYR A 81 -17.67 26.23 -14.72
C TYR A 81 -16.84 25.10 -14.08
N LEU A 82 -17.48 24.27 -13.26
CA LEU A 82 -16.83 23.17 -12.54
C LEU A 82 -16.91 21.86 -13.32
N SER A 83 -16.03 21.63 -14.31
CA SER A 83 -16.05 20.36 -15.06
C SER A 83 -15.99 19.09 -14.19
N SER A 84 -16.49 17.96 -14.69
CA SER A 84 -16.48 16.67 -13.96
C SER A 84 -15.09 16.29 -13.44
N TYR A 85 -14.04 16.56 -14.21
CA TYR A 85 -12.65 16.33 -13.79
C TYR A 85 -12.23 17.21 -12.60
N ARG A 86 -12.66 18.48 -12.57
CA ARG A 86 -12.39 19.38 -11.42
C ARG A 86 -13.16 18.94 -10.17
N ALA A 87 -14.38 18.45 -10.32
CA ALA A 87 -15.18 17.91 -9.21
C ALA A 87 -14.50 16.68 -8.57
N ILE A 88 -13.97 15.75 -9.38
CA ILE A 88 -13.22 14.58 -8.89
C ILE A 88 -11.97 15.03 -8.11
N VAL A 89 -11.23 16.02 -8.64
CA VAL A 89 -10.05 16.57 -7.95
C VAL A 89 -10.44 17.25 -6.63
N LEU A 90 -11.52 18.03 -6.59
CA LEU A 90 -12.02 18.67 -5.37
C LEU A 90 -12.41 17.63 -4.31
N LEU A 91 -13.07 16.54 -4.69
CA LEU A 91 -13.40 15.46 -3.77
C LEU A 91 -12.13 14.84 -3.17
N ALA A 92 -11.11 14.59 -4.00
CA ALA A 92 -9.83 14.07 -3.51
C ALA A 92 -9.15 15.04 -2.52
N ILE A 93 -9.26 16.35 -2.73
CA ILE A 93 -8.77 17.36 -1.78
C ILE A 93 -9.56 17.31 -0.48
N LEU A 94 -10.89 17.27 -0.54
CA LEU A 94 -11.77 17.20 0.63
C LEU A 94 -11.54 15.93 1.44
N ALA A 95 -11.43 14.77 0.79
CA ALA A 95 -11.14 13.50 1.43
C ALA A 95 -9.78 13.53 2.17
N ASN A 96 -8.75 14.11 1.55
CA ASN A 96 -7.44 14.28 2.20
C ASN A 96 -7.49 15.29 3.35
N ALA A 97 -8.28 16.35 3.26
CA ALA A 97 -8.48 17.30 4.34
C ALA A 97 -9.14 16.64 5.56
N VAL A 98 -10.19 15.83 5.33
CA VAL A 98 -10.84 15.03 6.37
C VAL A 98 -9.85 14.04 6.99
N ALA A 99 -9.09 13.31 6.18
CA ALA A 99 -8.06 12.39 6.68
C ALA A 99 -7.00 13.10 7.53
N CYS A 100 -6.59 14.30 7.14
CA CYS A 100 -5.67 15.15 7.89
C CYS A 100 -6.27 15.58 9.24
N CYS A 101 -7.52 16.05 9.25
CA CYS A 101 -8.24 16.40 10.48
C CYS A 101 -8.34 15.21 11.44
N ILE A 102 -8.71 14.02 10.95
CA ILE A 102 -8.76 12.79 11.75
C ILE A 102 -7.37 12.42 12.28
N SER A 103 -6.32 12.57 11.47
CA SER A 103 -4.96 12.28 11.90
C SER A 103 -4.51 13.18 13.07
N PHE A 104 -5.03 14.41 13.18
CA PHE A 104 -4.75 15.28 14.31
C PHE A 104 -5.56 14.94 15.58
N THR A 105 -6.68 14.23 15.46
CA THR A 105 -7.50 13.83 16.61
C THR A 105 -7.04 12.53 17.25
N ILE A 106 -6.38 11.66 16.49
CA ILE A 106 -5.83 10.40 16.99
C ILE A 106 -4.54 10.68 17.77
N ARG A 107 -4.55 10.42 19.08
CA ARG A 107 -3.36 10.50 19.94
C ARG A 107 -2.58 9.18 19.91
N GLU A 108 -1.26 9.26 20.01
CA GLU A 108 -0.40 8.07 20.09
C GLU A 108 -0.76 7.22 21.31
N ILE A 109 -1.04 5.94 21.07
CA ILE A 109 -1.18 4.95 22.15
C ILE A 109 0.23 4.68 22.67
N LYS A 110 0.57 5.25 23.83
CA LYS A 110 1.83 4.93 24.51
C LYS A 110 1.77 3.47 24.91
N LEU A 111 2.50 2.62 24.20
CA LEU A 111 2.86 1.31 24.72
C LEU A 111 3.74 1.56 25.94
N GLU A 112 3.34 1.02 27.10
CA GLU A 112 4.16 1.08 28.31
C GLU A 112 5.47 0.35 28.03
N THR A 113 6.50 1.11 27.68
CA THR A 113 7.87 0.67 27.93
C THR A 113 7.99 0.42 29.42
N PRO A 114 8.37 -0.78 29.89
CA PRO A 114 8.58 -1.02 31.31
C PRO A 114 9.51 0.07 31.86
N ALA A 115 9.10 0.67 32.99
CA ALA A 115 9.70 1.87 33.59
C ALA A 115 11.21 1.79 33.86
N SER A 116 11.81 0.60 33.74
CA SER A 116 13.25 0.38 33.84
C SER A 116 14.08 0.97 32.70
N VAL A 117 13.48 1.36 31.56
CA VAL A 117 14.25 1.87 30.40
C VAL A 117 14.49 3.39 30.46
N VAL A 118 13.60 4.15 31.12
CA VAL A 118 13.71 5.63 31.16
C VAL A 118 14.67 6.11 32.26
N ALA A 119 14.83 5.35 33.34
CA ALA A 119 15.66 5.75 34.48
C ALA A 119 17.17 5.82 34.16
N ASN A 120 17.65 5.07 33.15
CA ASN A 120 19.08 5.01 32.82
C ASN A 120 19.52 6.00 31.74
N GLY A 121 18.61 6.75 31.13
CA GLY A 121 18.92 7.74 30.08
C GLY A 121 19.11 9.18 30.57
N ALA A 122 18.85 9.47 31.86
CA ALA A 122 18.75 10.83 32.38
C ALA A 122 19.69 11.15 33.56
N SER A 123 20.73 10.34 33.80
CA SER A 123 21.75 10.67 34.80
C SER A 123 23.16 10.48 34.25
N GLU A 124 23.53 11.37 33.34
CA GLU A 124 24.95 11.62 33.02
C GLU A 124 25.26 13.07 33.37
N LYS A 125 25.26 13.37 34.67
CA LYS A 125 25.92 14.54 35.27
C LYS A 125 25.89 14.43 36.79
N ARG A 126 26.95 13.84 37.37
CA ARG A 126 27.52 14.28 38.66
C ARG A 126 28.91 13.66 38.84
N ASN A 127 29.91 14.52 38.96
CA ASN A 127 31.24 14.16 39.43
C ASN A 127 31.23 13.88 40.94
N ASP A 128 32.29 13.19 41.37
CA ASP A 128 33.01 13.28 42.65
C ASP A 128 33.04 12.02 43.51
N ASP A 129 34.27 11.72 43.90
CA ASP A 129 34.80 10.62 44.70
C ASP A 129 33.99 10.26 45.95
N TRP A 130 33.79 8.96 46.18
CA TRP A 130 33.96 8.36 47.51
C TRP A 130 34.20 6.84 47.40
N GLU A 131 35.24 6.35 48.06
CA GLU A 131 35.46 4.93 48.31
C GLU A 131 34.45 4.39 49.33
N THR A 132 33.84 3.22 49.08
CA THR A 132 33.65 2.19 50.11
C THR A 132 33.51 0.81 49.48
N ASN A 133 34.24 -0.14 50.08
CA ASN A 133 34.05 -1.57 49.92
C ASN A 133 32.68 -2.00 50.43
N GLY A 134 31.89 -2.69 49.61
CA GLY A 134 30.65 -3.35 50.01
C GLY A 134 30.16 -4.32 48.95
N HIS A 135 29.92 -5.57 49.34
CA HIS A 135 29.45 -6.67 48.50
C HIS A 135 28.23 -6.28 47.63
N GLY A 136 28.45 -6.08 46.33
CA GLY A 136 27.41 -5.80 45.36
C GLY A 136 27.10 -7.04 44.52
N GLY A 137 25.96 -7.68 44.79
CA GLY A 137 25.39 -8.66 43.89
C GLY A 137 25.14 -8.04 42.51
N GLU A 138 25.47 -8.78 41.46
CA GLU A 138 25.21 -8.36 40.08
C GLU A 138 23.72 -8.00 39.91
N PRO A 139 23.38 -6.79 39.44
CA PRO A 139 22.00 -6.47 39.14
C PRO A 139 21.54 -7.33 37.95
N PRO A 140 20.28 -7.79 37.95
CA PRO A 140 19.77 -8.64 36.88
C PRO A 140 19.83 -7.87 35.56
N THR A 141 20.55 -8.42 34.58
CA THR A 141 20.67 -7.87 33.23
C THR A 141 19.30 -7.93 32.55
N SER A 142 18.51 -6.86 32.66
CA SER A 142 17.32 -6.66 31.84
C SER A 142 17.78 -6.40 30.41
N GLY A 143 17.76 -7.47 29.60
CA GLY A 143 18.21 -7.50 28.20
C GLY A 143 17.29 -6.73 27.25
N VAL A 144 17.11 -5.43 27.48
CA VAL A 144 16.54 -4.54 26.47
C VAL A 144 17.71 -3.82 25.81
N ALA A 145 18.10 -4.30 24.62
CA ALA A 145 19.13 -3.65 23.83
C ALA A 145 18.68 -2.24 23.44
N VAL A 146 19.34 -1.23 23.98
CA VAL A 146 19.12 0.17 23.59
C VAL A 146 19.56 0.33 22.14
N PHE A 147 18.68 0.85 21.28
CA PHE A 147 18.99 1.14 19.88
C PHE A 147 20.28 1.97 19.79
N ARG A 148 21.29 1.43 19.12
CA ARG A 148 22.50 2.17 18.77
C ARG A 148 22.55 2.29 17.25
N PRO A 149 22.18 3.45 16.67
CA PRO A 149 22.31 3.63 15.24
C PRO A 149 23.78 3.42 14.85
N LYS A 150 24.03 2.61 13.82
CA LYS A 150 25.38 2.44 13.26
C LYS A 150 25.85 3.79 12.71
N THR A 151 26.64 4.50 13.49
CA THR A 151 27.25 5.78 13.08
C THR A 151 28.51 5.49 12.27
N GLY A 152 28.49 5.82 10.98
CA GLY A 152 29.60 5.56 10.07
C GLY A 152 29.47 6.28 8.74
N SER A 153 30.53 6.25 7.92
CA SER A 153 30.50 6.80 6.56
C SER A 153 29.44 6.06 5.71
N PRO A 154 28.50 6.76 5.04
CA PRO A 154 27.43 6.13 4.26
C PRO A 154 27.94 5.10 3.24
N ARG A 155 29.10 5.34 2.62
CA ARG A 155 29.72 4.43 1.65
C ARG A 155 30.18 3.12 2.29
N LYS A 156 30.70 3.18 3.52
CA LYS A 156 31.16 2.01 4.26
C LYS A 156 29.98 1.14 4.67
N ILE A 157 28.93 1.77 5.20
CA ILE A 157 27.68 1.11 5.57
C ILE A 157 27.06 0.43 4.33
N LEU A 158 27.00 1.13 3.20
CA LEU A 158 26.49 0.55 1.96
C LEU A 158 27.33 -0.65 1.50
N GLY A 159 28.66 -0.54 1.55
CA GLY A 159 29.56 -1.64 1.21
C GLY A 159 29.41 -2.87 2.12
N GLU A 160 29.11 -2.68 3.40
CA GLU A 160 28.82 -3.76 4.36
C GLU A 160 27.49 -4.45 4.05
N ILE A 161 26.44 -3.68 3.76
CA ILE A 161 25.11 -4.18 3.38
C ILE A 161 25.21 -5.06 2.12
N TRP A 162 25.90 -4.60 1.08
CA TRP A 162 26.04 -5.34 -0.18
C TRP A 162 26.78 -6.68 -0.03
N LYS A 163 27.68 -6.80 0.94
CA LYS A 163 28.41 -8.05 1.21
C LYS A 163 27.56 -9.06 1.98
N SER A 164 26.56 -8.61 2.73
CA SER A 164 25.68 -9.47 3.51
C SER A 164 24.95 -10.48 2.62
N PRO A 165 25.06 -11.80 2.90
CA PRO A 165 24.37 -12.83 2.12
C PRO A 165 22.84 -12.72 2.28
N SER A 166 22.35 -12.32 3.45
CA SER A 166 20.92 -12.11 3.70
C SER A 166 20.38 -10.95 2.84
N PHE A 167 21.12 -9.85 2.76
CA PHE A 167 20.75 -8.73 1.90
C PHE A 167 20.73 -9.10 0.42
N ARG A 168 21.72 -9.86 -0.07
CA ARG A 168 21.75 -10.32 -1.47
C ARG A 168 20.61 -11.27 -1.81
N ARG A 169 20.24 -12.18 -0.90
CA ARG A 169 19.05 -13.05 -1.06
C ARG A 169 17.76 -12.21 -1.08
N TYR A 170 17.61 -11.26 -0.18
CA TYR A 170 16.50 -10.32 -0.17
C TYR A 170 16.42 -9.50 -1.47
N LEU A 171 17.56 -8.96 -1.93
CA LEU A 171 17.63 -8.19 -3.16
C LEU A 171 17.21 -9.02 -4.38
N LEU A 172 17.62 -10.30 -4.45
CA LEU A 172 17.18 -11.22 -5.50
C LEU A 172 15.66 -11.41 -5.49
N VAL A 173 15.08 -11.64 -4.31
CA VAL A 173 13.62 -11.75 -4.13
C VAL A 173 12.91 -10.47 -4.59
N VAL A 174 13.44 -9.29 -4.21
CA VAL A 174 12.91 -7.99 -4.66
C VAL A 174 12.96 -7.87 -6.18
N VAL A 175 14.08 -8.22 -6.83
CA VAL A 175 14.20 -8.11 -8.30
C VAL A 175 13.21 -9.03 -9.03
N ILE A 176 12.99 -10.24 -8.53
CA ILE A 176 11.98 -11.16 -9.09
C ILE A 176 10.57 -10.57 -8.89
N LEU A 177 10.28 -10.07 -7.69
CA LEU A 177 9.02 -9.43 -7.35
C LEU A 177 8.72 -8.18 -8.19
N LEU A 178 9.74 -7.41 -8.57
CA LEU A 178 9.57 -6.21 -9.40
C LEU A 178 8.92 -6.53 -10.75
N ASN A 179 9.21 -7.70 -11.32
CA ASN A 179 8.60 -8.15 -12.58
C ASN A 179 7.11 -8.45 -12.40
N VAL A 180 6.76 -9.18 -11.33
CA VAL A 180 5.34 -9.44 -10.99
C VAL A 180 4.60 -8.14 -10.73
N ARG A 181 5.26 -7.15 -10.12
CA ARG A 181 4.67 -5.83 -9.89
C ARG A 181 4.37 -5.06 -11.19
N GLN A 182 5.06 -5.35 -12.29
CA GLN A 182 4.72 -4.75 -13.59
C GLN A 182 3.35 -5.20 -14.09
N ILE A 183 2.87 -6.39 -13.70
CA ILE A 183 1.54 -6.87 -14.10
C ILE A 183 0.46 -5.89 -13.65
N PHE A 184 0.54 -5.40 -12.41
CA PHE A 184 -0.38 -4.39 -11.87
C PHE A 184 -0.27 -3.06 -12.60
N ARG A 185 0.94 -2.64 -12.95
CA ARG A 185 1.12 -1.42 -13.74
C ARG A 185 0.51 -1.55 -15.13
N HIS A 186 0.60 -2.72 -15.75
CA HIS A 186 -0.08 -3.02 -17.00
C HIS A 186 -1.59 -3.14 -16.84
N LEU A 187 -2.06 -3.66 -15.70
CA LEU A 187 -3.46 -3.76 -15.34
C LEU A 187 -4.12 -2.37 -15.30
N ASP A 188 -3.44 -1.38 -14.75
CA ASP A 188 -3.96 -0.01 -14.64
C ASP A 188 -3.79 0.78 -15.95
N ALA A 189 -2.64 0.62 -16.63
CA ALA A 189 -2.27 1.51 -17.72
C ALA A 189 -2.64 0.99 -19.12
N THR A 190 -2.45 -0.31 -19.37
CA THR A 190 -2.52 -0.87 -20.73
C THR A 190 -3.71 -1.79 -20.93
N TRP A 191 -4.10 -2.54 -19.90
CA TRP A 191 -5.20 -3.50 -19.99
C TRP A 191 -6.55 -2.85 -20.30
N PRO A 192 -6.94 -1.67 -19.74
CA PRO A 192 -8.20 -1.03 -20.10
C PRO A 192 -8.23 -0.60 -21.58
N LYS A 193 -7.08 -0.19 -22.12
CA LYS A 193 -6.93 0.15 -23.54
C LYS A 193 -7.01 -1.09 -24.43
N TYR A 194 -6.40 -2.19 -24.01
CA TYR A 194 -6.54 -3.50 -24.68
C TYR A 194 -8.02 -3.91 -24.75
N MET A 195 -8.74 -3.85 -23.62
CA MET A 195 -10.15 -4.23 -23.56
C MET A 195 -11.01 -3.43 -24.54
N VAL A 196 -10.83 -2.11 -24.61
CA VAL A 196 -11.59 -1.25 -25.54
C VAL A 196 -11.23 -1.52 -27.01
N ARG A 197 -9.96 -1.85 -27.29
CA ARG A 197 -9.51 -2.12 -28.67
C ARG A 197 -10.02 -3.45 -29.21
N GLU A 198 -10.02 -4.49 -28.38
CA GLU A 198 -10.43 -5.84 -28.82
C GLU A 198 -11.94 -6.07 -28.72
N PHE A 199 -12.60 -5.54 -27.68
CA PHE A 199 -14.02 -5.81 -27.39
C PHE A 199 -14.94 -4.60 -27.63
N GLY A 200 -14.38 -3.47 -28.06
CA GLY A 200 -15.11 -2.24 -28.37
C GLY A 200 -15.36 -1.30 -27.17
N PRO A 201 -15.93 -0.11 -27.42
CA PRO A 201 -16.08 0.95 -26.40
C PRO A 201 -16.97 0.57 -25.21
N ASN A 202 -17.97 -0.28 -25.45
CA ASN A 202 -19.01 -0.64 -24.48
C ASN A 202 -18.63 -1.85 -23.59
N VAL A 203 -17.40 -2.34 -23.68
CA VAL A 203 -16.94 -3.46 -22.85
C VAL A 203 -16.97 -3.06 -21.35
N PRO A 204 -17.47 -3.92 -20.45
CA PRO A 204 -17.53 -3.66 -19.02
C PRO A 204 -16.15 -3.81 -18.34
N LYS A 205 -15.16 -3.06 -18.82
CA LYS A 205 -13.76 -3.08 -18.33
C LYS A 205 -13.66 -2.76 -16.83
N GLY A 206 -14.49 -1.86 -16.32
CA GLY A 206 -14.55 -1.49 -14.90
C GLY A 206 -15.02 -2.67 -14.05
N THR A 207 -16.16 -3.27 -14.40
CA THR A 207 -16.69 -4.45 -13.70
C THR A 207 -15.72 -5.62 -13.69
N ILE A 208 -14.99 -5.86 -14.80
CA ILE A 208 -13.97 -6.91 -14.86
C ILE A 208 -12.75 -6.55 -14.01
N TYR A 209 -12.38 -5.26 -13.94
CA TYR A 209 -11.31 -4.78 -13.05
C TYR A 209 -11.69 -4.94 -11.56
N ASP A 210 -12.94 -4.67 -11.19
CA ASP A 210 -13.45 -4.75 -9.82
C ASP A 210 -13.48 -6.18 -9.25
N ILE A 211 -13.34 -7.20 -10.10
CA ILE A 211 -13.12 -8.59 -9.67
C ILE A 211 -11.93 -8.65 -8.71
N ASN A 212 -10.87 -7.87 -8.98
CA ASN A 212 -9.66 -7.92 -8.17
C ASN A 212 -9.89 -7.48 -6.73
N PRO A 213 -10.28 -6.22 -6.43
CA PRO A 213 -10.50 -5.81 -5.06
C PRO A 213 -11.62 -6.61 -4.38
N ALA A 214 -12.66 -7.04 -5.11
CA ALA A 214 -13.72 -7.89 -4.55
C ALA A 214 -13.19 -9.24 -4.03
N LEU A 215 -12.34 -9.91 -4.81
CA LEU A 215 -11.71 -11.16 -4.38
C LEU A 215 -10.72 -10.92 -3.24
N ILE A 216 -9.92 -9.86 -3.29
CA ILE A 216 -8.94 -9.55 -2.25
C ILE A 216 -9.60 -9.37 -0.88
N ILE A 217 -10.74 -8.67 -0.82
CA ILE A 217 -11.50 -8.44 0.41
C ILE A 217 -11.87 -9.75 1.11
N ILE A 218 -12.18 -10.79 0.33
CA ILE A 218 -12.59 -12.10 0.83
C ILE A 218 -11.39 -13.02 1.06
N LEU A 219 -10.48 -13.09 0.09
CA LEU A 219 -9.39 -14.05 0.07
C LEU A 219 -8.30 -13.72 1.10
N VAL A 220 -7.96 -12.45 1.30
CA VAL A 220 -6.85 -12.08 2.18
C VAL A 220 -7.08 -12.51 3.64
N PRO A 221 -8.25 -12.25 4.27
CA PRO A 221 -8.50 -12.74 5.63
C PRO A 221 -8.41 -14.27 5.73
N ILE A 222 -8.95 -14.98 4.74
CA ILE A 222 -8.95 -16.46 4.70
C ILE A 222 -7.52 -16.98 4.55
N VAL A 223 -6.77 -16.48 3.58
CA VAL A 223 -5.39 -16.89 3.33
C VAL A 223 -4.53 -16.54 4.55
N SER A 224 -4.58 -15.31 5.05
CA SER A 224 -3.79 -14.91 6.22
C SER A 224 -4.09 -15.74 7.47
N ALA A 225 -5.35 -16.12 7.70
CA ALA A 225 -5.74 -16.97 8.82
C ALA A 225 -5.27 -18.43 8.64
N THR A 226 -5.47 -19.00 7.46
CA THR A 226 -5.16 -20.41 7.18
C THR A 226 -3.65 -20.67 7.04
N THR A 227 -2.89 -19.70 6.56
CA THR A 227 -1.44 -19.83 6.31
C THR A 227 -0.57 -19.13 7.36
N ALA A 228 -1.13 -18.76 8.51
CA ALA A 228 -0.40 -18.07 9.58
C ALA A 228 0.87 -18.82 10.06
N HIS A 229 0.88 -20.14 9.94
CA HIS A 229 1.98 -21.02 10.34
C HIS A 229 3.03 -21.26 9.24
N ILE A 230 2.77 -20.81 8.01
CA ILE A 230 3.65 -21.04 6.86
C ILE A 230 4.70 -19.92 6.79
N ASP A 231 5.93 -20.29 6.42
CA ASP A 231 7.01 -19.33 6.23
C ASP A 231 6.63 -18.24 5.19
N PRO A 232 6.81 -16.94 5.51
CA PRO A 232 6.45 -15.84 4.61
C PRO A 232 7.14 -15.90 3.24
N LEU A 233 8.39 -16.36 3.18
CA LEU A 233 9.14 -16.44 1.93
C LEU A 233 8.53 -17.49 1.00
N VAL A 234 8.10 -18.63 1.53
CA VAL A 234 7.41 -19.68 0.75
C VAL A 234 6.11 -19.15 0.16
N MET A 235 5.31 -18.45 0.97
CA MET A 235 4.07 -17.83 0.50
C MET A 235 4.32 -16.81 -0.61
N ILE A 236 5.36 -15.97 -0.46
CA ILE A 236 5.73 -14.98 -1.48
C ILE A 236 6.05 -15.66 -2.81
N HIS A 237 6.82 -16.76 -2.80
CA HIS A 237 7.12 -17.49 -4.03
C HIS A 237 5.86 -18.12 -4.65
N VAL A 238 5.04 -18.81 -3.86
CA VAL A 238 3.83 -19.46 -4.37
C VAL A 238 2.86 -18.44 -4.99
N GLY A 239 2.56 -17.35 -4.26
CA GLY A 239 1.67 -16.32 -4.77
C GLY A 239 2.21 -15.65 -6.03
N THR A 240 3.52 -15.39 -6.10
CA THR A 240 4.14 -14.75 -7.26
C THR A 240 4.13 -15.64 -8.49
N TYR A 241 4.34 -16.95 -8.36
CA TYR A 241 4.20 -17.87 -9.48
C TYR A 241 2.76 -17.92 -10.00
N ILE A 242 1.76 -17.91 -9.11
CA ILE A 242 0.34 -17.85 -9.51
C ILE A 242 0.03 -16.55 -10.26
N SER A 243 0.47 -15.39 -9.74
CA SER A 243 0.30 -14.10 -10.42
C SER A 243 1.04 -14.03 -11.75
N ALA A 244 2.24 -14.61 -11.85
CA ALA A 244 2.98 -14.66 -13.11
C ALA A 244 2.34 -15.64 -14.12
N ALA A 245 1.69 -16.70 -13.66
CA ALA A 245 0.97 -17.64 -14.53
C ALA A 245 -0.31 -17.03 -15.11
N SER A 246 -0.96 -16.10 -14.40
CA SER A 246 -2.26 -15.56 -14.82
C SER A 246 -2.21 -14.84 -16.17
N VAL A 247 -1.12 -14.14 -16.48
CA VAL A 247 -0.99 -13.35 -17.73
C VAL A 247 -0.99 -14.23 -18.98
N PHE A 248 -0.62 -15.52 -18.86
CA PHE A 248 -0.63 -16.43 -20.01
C PHE A 248 -2.04 -16.68 -20.54
N PHE A 249 -3.08 -16.55 -19.71
CA PHE A 249 -4.46 -16.65 -20.20
C PHE A 249 -4.74 -15.56 -21.24
N LEU A 250 -4.36 -14.31 -20.96
CA LEU A 250 -4.49 -13.22 -21.93
C LEU A 250 -3.68 -13.47 -23.21
N ALA A 251 -2.52 -14.12 -23.10
CA ALA A 251 -1.70 -14.44 -24.27
C ALA A 251 -2.29 -15.58 -25.12
N MET A 252 -2.96 -16.55 -24.50
CA MET A 252 -3.51 -17.73 -25.17
C MET A 252 -4.86 -17.48 -25.84
N SER A 253 -5.65 -16.51 -25.34
CA SER A 253 -7.03 -16.30 -25.80
C SER A 253 -7.47 -14.85 -25.65
N THR A 254 -8.02 -14.28 -26.73
CA THR A 254 -8.62 -12.94 -26.81
C THR A 254 -10.13 -13.02 -26.54
N THR A 255 -10.52 -13.53 -25.37
CA THR A 255 -11.92 -13.62 -24.94
C THR A 255 -12.16 -12.93 -23.61
N ILE A 256 -13.39 -12.47 -23.36
CA ILE A 256 -13.78 -11.90 -22.06
C ILE A 256 -13.54 -12.90 -20.93
N TRP A 257 -13.84 -14.17 -21.16
CA TRP A 257 -13.58 -15.26 -20.20
C TRP A 257 -12.10 -15.37 -19.84
N SER A 258 -11.21 -15.24 -20.82
CA SER A 258 -9.77 -15.23 -20.58
C SER A 258 -9.35 -14.07 -19.67
N SER A 259 -9.89 -12.87 -19.92
CA SER A 259 -9.68 -11.70 -19.06
C SER A 259 -10.19 -11.93 -17.63
N CYS A 260 -11.35 -12.55 -17.46
CA CYS A 260 -11.89 -12.87 -16.13
C CYS A 260 -11.01 -13.90 -15.41
N ILE A 261 -10.55 -14.96 -16.08
CA ILE A 261 -9.67 -15.98 -15.49
C ILE A 261 -8.32 -15.35 -15.10
N PHE A 262 -7.76 -14.51 -15.96
CA PHE A 262 -6.57 -13.71 -15.66
C PHE A 262 -6.76 -12.89 -14.38
N MET A 263 -7.87 -12.14 -14.26
CA MET A 263 -8.17 -11.34 -13.07
C MET A 263 -8.28 -12.20 -11.81
N VAL A 264 -9.04 -13.31 -11.87
CA VAL A 264 -9.23 -14.22 -10.74
C VAL A 264 -7.90 -14.81 -10.25
N LEU A 265 -7.09 -15.35 -11.17
CA LEU A 265 -5.80 -15.94 -10.81
C LEU A 265 -4.80 -14.89 -10.32
N LEU A 266 -4.80 -13.69 -10.93
CA LEU A 266 -3.98 -12.59 -10.46
C LEU A 266 -4.31 -12.26 -9.00
N SER A 267 -5.59 -12.16 -8.65
CA SER A 267 -6.07 -11.86 -7.29
C SER A 267 -5.78 -12.97 -6.29
N ILE A 268 -5.89 -14.25 -6.69
CA ILE A 268 -5.50 -15.37 -5.83
C ILE A 268 -4.00 -15.28 -5.50
N GLY A 269 -3.16 -15.09 -6.51
CA GLY A 269 -1.72 -14.94 -6.30
C GLY A 269 -1.42 -13.76 -5.37
N GLU A 270 -2.00 -12.60 -5.68
CA GLU A 270 -1.85 -11.37 -4.89
C GLU A 270 -2.26 -11.52 -3.44
N ALA A 271 -3.41 -12.17 -3.17
CA ALA A 271 -3.88 -12.42 -1.81
C ALA A 271 -2.88 -13.24 -0.98
N ILE A 272 -2.11 -14.12 -1.63
CA ILE A 272 -1.10 -14.95 -0.99
C ILE A 272 0.18 -14.17 -0.72
N TRP A 273 0.75 -13.48 -1.71
CA TRP A 273 2.09 -12.89 -1.57
C TRP A 273 2.08 -11.46 -1.03
N SER A 274 1.05 -10.65 -1.31
CA SER A 274 1.11 -9.20 -1.07
C SER A 274 1.12 -8.83 0.43
N PRO A 275 0.23 -9.37 1.29
CA PRO A 275 0.28 -9.08 2.73
C PRO A 275 1.58 -9.59 3.36
N ARG A 276 2.08 -10.74 2.90
CA ARG A 276 3.30 -11.36 3.42
C ARG A 276 4.56 -10.64 3.00
N LEU A 277 4.59 -10.02 1.82
CA LEU A 277 5.71 -9.18 1.41
C LEU A 277 5.86 -7.98 2.35
N ASN A 278 4.75 -7.36 2.76
CA ASN A 278 4.79 -6.22 3.68
C ASN A 278 5.34 -6.65 5.05
N ASP A 279 4.86 -7.77 5.58
CA ASP A 279 5.36 -8.39 6.81
C ASP A 279 6.85 -8.74 6.71
N TYR A 280 7.24 -9.45 5.65
CA TYR A 280 8.61 -9.89 5.40
C TYR A 280 9.58 -8.70 5.29
N THR A 281 9.21 -7.66 4.54
CA THR A 281 10.04 -6.45 4.36
C THR A 281 10.37 -5.81 5.70
N VAL A 282 9.39 -5.73 6.61
CA VAL A 282 9.60 -5.16 7.93
C VAL A 282 10.42 -6.10 8.83
N SER A 283 10.24 -7.42 8.71
CA SER A 283 10.99 -8.42 9.49
C SER A 283 12.47 -8.53 9.12
N VAL A 284 12.83 -8.28 7.84
CA VAL A 284 14.21 -8.36 7.35
C VAL A 284 15.05 -7.14 7.75
N ALA A 285 14.40 -6.02 8.09
CA ALA A 285 15.10 -4.88 8.64
C ALA A 285 15.65 -5.24 10.04
N GLU A 286 16.97 -5.08 10.22
CA GLU A 286 17.64 -5.26 11.53
C GLU A 286 16.85 -4.52 12.62
N GLU A 287 16.72 -5.12 13.80
CA GLU A 287 16.13 -4.45 14.96
C GLU A 287 16.89 -3.16 15.23
N GLY A 288 16.20 -2.04 15.00
CA GLY A 288 16.60 -0.73 15.49
C GLY A 288 15.98 -0.53 16.86
#